data_AF-A0A9W8HQV8-F1
#
_entry.id   AF-A0A9W8HQV8-F1
#
_cell.length_a   1.000
_cell.length_b   1.000
_cell.length_c   1.000
_cell.angle_alpha   90.00
_cell.angle_beta   90.00
_cell.angle_gamma   90.00
#
_symmetry.space_group_name_H-M   'P 1'
#
loop_
_entity.id
_entity.type
_entity.pdbx_description
1 polymer ?
#
loop_
_entity_poly.entity_id
_entity_poly.type
_entity_poly.pdbx_seq_one_letter_code
_entity_poly.pdbx_strand_id
1 'polypeptide(L)'
;AKRLSLQAARIVPSTTRAYATEDVAPRQYGGLKDQDRIFTNLYGQHDFGLKGALKRGDWYKTKELVLKGEDWIISEMKTSGMRGRGGAGFPSGLKW
;
A
#
# COMPACT_ATOMS: atom_id res chain seq x y z
N ALA A 1 -3.81 48.86 59.43
CA ALA A 1 -4.10 47.45 59.12
C ALA A 1 -4.91 47.35 57.83
N LYS A 2 -4.34 46.87 56.72
CA LYS A 2 -5.07 46.47 55.51
C LYS A 2 -4.51 45.12 55.07
N ARG A 3 -5.21 44.03 55.37
CA ARG A 3 -4.89 42.68 54.91
C ARG A 3 -5.41 42.55 53.48
N LEU A 4 -4.50 42.50 52.49
CA LEU A 4 -4.85 42.10 51.13
C LEU A 4 -5.13 40.59 51.13
N SER A 5 -6.31 40.19 50.67
CA SER A 5 -6.67 38.79 50.42
C SER A 5 -6.11 38.35 49.06
N LEU A 6 -5.19 37.40 49.05
CA LEU A 6 -4.72 36.71 47.84
C LEU A 6 -5.77 35.69 47.39
N GLN A 7 -6.36 35.88 46.21
CA GLN A 7 -7.18 34.87 45.55
C GLN A 7 -6.27 33.88 44.81
N ALA A 8 -6.44 32.58 45.09
CA ALA A 8 -5.69 31.52 44.45
C ALA A 8 -6.16 31.31 42.99
N ALA A 9 -5.24 31.41 42.04
CA ALA A 9 -5.50 31.12 40.63
C ALA A 9 -5.79 29.61 40.45
N ARG A 10 -6.91 29.29 39.81
CA ARG A 10 -7.28 27.91 39.47
C ARG A 10 -6.50 27.45 38.24
N ILE A 11 -5.73 26.38 38.38
CA ILE A 11 -5.01 25.71 37.29
C ILE A 11 -6.04 24.89 36.48
N VAL A 12 -6.15 25.16 35.19
CA VAL A 12 -6.98 24.36 34.26
C VAL A 12 -6.14 23.17 33.78
N PRO A 13 -6.61 21.91 33.91
CA PRO A 13 -5.84 20.77 33.43
C PRO A 13 -5.86 20.72 31.89
N SER A 14 -4.68 20.74 31.29
CA SER A 14 -4.45 20.43 29.88
C SER A 14 -4.73 18.94 29.64
N THR A 15 -5.83 18.62 28.96
CA THR A 15 -6.10 17.25 28.52
C THR A 15 -5.24 16.93 27.30
N THR A 16 -4.18 16.15 27.49
CA THR A 16 -3.39 15.60 26.38
C THR A 16 -4.26 14.60 25.62
N ARG A 17 -4.57 14.86 24.35
CA ARG A 17 -5.23 13.87 23.49
C ARG A 17 -4.24 12.72 23.23
N ALA A 18 -4.49 11.56 23.81
CA ALA A 18 -3.84 10.32 23.41
C ALA A 18 -4.44 9.89 22.05
N TYR A 19 -3.61 9.80 21.02
CA TYR A 19 -3.99 9.10 19.79
C TYR A 19 -4.06 7.60 20.10
N ALA A 20 -5.16 6.96 19.74
CA ALA A 20 -5.31 5.51 19.91
C ALA A 20 -4.23 4.79 19.09
N THR A 21 -3.26 4.15 19.77
CA THR A 21 -2.36 3.19 19.14
C THR A 21 -3.10 1.86 19.09
N GLU A 22 -3.49 1.41 17.90
CA GLU A 22 -3.93 0.02 17.76
C GLU A 22 -2.72 -0.88 18.01
N ASP A 23 -2.83 -1.79 19.00
CA ASP A 23 -1.85 -2.83 19.30
C ASP A 23 -1.89 -3.92 18.22
N VAL A 24 -1.48 -3.58 17.00
CA VAL A 24 -1.33 -4.56 15.92
C VAL A 24 -0.01 -5.29 16.15
N ALA A 25 -0.09 -6.58 16.46
CA ALA A 25 1.08 -7.44 16.59
C ALA A 25 2.01 -7.30 15.37
N PRO A 26 3.34 -7.29 15.56
CA PRO A 26 4.28 -7.08 14.47
C PRO A 26 4.14 -8.18 13.42
N ARG A 27 3.79 -7.78 12.19
CA ARG A 27 3.71 -8.72 11.06
C ARG A 27 5.12 -9.14 10.65
N GLN A 28 5.35 -10.45 10.53
CA GLN A 28 6.57 -10.97 9.93
C GLN A 28 6.43 -10.95 8.41
N TYR A 29 7.37 -10.27 7.74
CA TYR A 29 7.42 -10.20 6.28
C TYR A 29 8.47 -11.18 5.72
N GLY A 30 8.32 -11.59 4.46
CA GLY A 30 9.18 -12.58 3.81
C GLY A 30 8.49 -13.92 3.60
N GLY A 31 9.23 -14.94 3.13
CA GLY A 31 8.67 -16.28 2.91
C GLY A 31 7.71 -16.39 1.72
N LEU A 32 7.96 -15.62 0.65
CA LEU A 32 7.13 -15.64 -0.57
C LEU A 32 7.23 -17.01 -1.26
N LYS A 33 6.09 -17.67 -1.49
CA LYS A 33 6.03 -18.93 -2.21
C LYS A 33 6.27 -18.71 -3.70
N ASP A 34 6.76 -19.73 -4.40
CA ASP A 34 7.08 -19.60 -5.83
C ASP A 34 5.85 -19.31 -6.70
N GLN A 35 4.68 -19.81 -6.32
CA GLN A 35 3.40 -19.52 -6.96
C GLN A 35 2.92 -18.06 -6.79
N ASP A 36 3.40 -17.37 -5.76
CA ASP A 36 3.03 -15.97 -5.48
C ASP A 36 3.97 -14.99 -6.21
N ARG A 37 4.99 -15.51 -6.93
CA ARG A 37 5.90 -14.69 -7.74
C ARG A 37 5.22 -14.26 -9.03
N ILE A 38 5.18 -12.95 -9.26
CA ILE A 38 4.67 -12.37 -10.50
C ILE A 38 5.64 -12.64 -11.67
N PHE A 39 6.96 -12.61 -11.43
CA PHE A 39 7.99 -12.85 -12.45
C PHE A 39 8.51 -14.28 -12.39
N THR A 40 7.77 -15.22 -12.98
CA THR A 40 8.05 -16.67 -12.89
C THR A 40 9.23 -17.16 -13.74
N ASN A 41 9.51 -16.53 -14.90
CA ASN A 41 10.65 -16.90 -15.76
C ASN A 41 11.83 -15.92 -15.64
N LEU A 42 12.13 -15.47 -14.42
CA LEU A 42 13.18 -14.47 -14.20
C LEU A 42 14.58 -14.94 -14.63
N TYR A 43 14.86 -16.25 -14.51
CA TYR A 43 16.15 -16.85 -14.83
C TYR A 43 16.25 -17.40 -16.27
N GLY A 44 15.21 -17.24 -17.09
CA GLY A 44 15.23 -17.71 -18.48
C GLY A 44 15.29 -19.23 -18.66
N GLN A 45 14.91 -20.01 -17.65
CA GLN A 45 14.87 -21.47 -17.71
C GLN A 45 13.78 -21.99 -18.66
N HIS A 46 12.74 -21.19 -18.89
CA HIS A 46 11.64 -21.49 -19.80
C HIS A 46 11.72 -20.61 -21.05
N ASP A 47 10.99 -20.99 -22.10
CA ASP A 47 10.87 -20.22 -23.34
C ASP A 47 10.44 -18.77 -23.07
N PHE A 48 11.26 -17.81 -23.52
CA PHE A 48 10.98 -16.38 -23.43
C PHE A 48 10.05 -15.90 -24.55
N GLY A 49 9.81 -16.72 -25.57
CA GLY A 49 8.92 -16.42 -26.67
C GLY A 49 7.44 -16.41 -26.28
N LEU A 50 6.58 -16.04 -27.23
CA LEU A 50 5.14 -15.88 -27.02
C LEU A 50 4.47 -17.18 -26.54
N LYS A 51 4.90 -18.34 -27.07
CA LYS A 51 4.33 -19.64 -26.68
C LYS A 51 4.62 -19.96 -25.22
N GLY A 52 5.84 -19.69 -24.75
CA GLY A 52 6.20 -19.78 -23.33
C GLY A 52 5.42 -18.81 -22.45
N ALA A 53 5.26 -17.56 -22.89
CA ALA A 53 4.50 -16.53 -22.17
C ALA A 53 3.03 -16.91 -21.96
N LEU A 54 2.35 -17.35 -23.03
CA LEU A 54 0.96 -17.81 -22.95
C LEU A 54 0.76 -18.96 -21.95
N LYS A 55 1.74 -19.87 -21.82
CA LYS A 55 1.69 -20.97 -20.85
C LYS A 55 1.83 -20.51 -19.39
N ARG A 56 2.50 -19.38 -19.14
CA ARG A 56 2.66 -18.82 -17.79
C ARG A 56 1.48 -17.95 -17.34
N GLY A 57 0.50 -17.74 -18.21
CA GLY A 57 -0.65 -16.87 -17.96
C GLY A 57 -0.44 -15.42 -18.43
N ASP A 58 0.70 -15.11 -19.07
CA ASP A 58 0.87 -13.83 -19.76
C ASP A 58 -0.17 -13.73 -20.89
N TRP A 59 -0.69 -12.54 -21.15
CA TRP A 59 -1.78 -12.29 -22.13
C TRP A 59 -3.14 -12.95 -21.83
N TYR A 60 -3.32 -13.51 -20.63
CA TYR A 60 -4.62 -14.07 -20.25
C TYR A 60 -5.68 -12.98 -20.07
N LYS A 61 -6.79 -13.08 -20.82
CA LYS A 61 -7.97 -12.21 -20.71
C LYS A 61 -7.70 -10.71 -20.82
N THR A 62 -6.61 -10.31 -21.48
CA THR A 62 -6.26 -8.89 -21.65
C THR A 62 -7.35 -8.10 -22.37
N LYS A 63 -8.05 -8.70 -23.33
CA LYS A 63 -9.20 -8.08 -24.00
C LYS A 63 -10.32 -7.74 -23.01
N GLU A 64 -10.64 -8.63 -22.08
CA GLU A 64 -11.66 -8.38 -21.05
C GLU A 64 -11.24 -7.24 -20.12
N LEU A 65 -9.96 -7.16 -19.75
CA LEU A 65 -9.42 -6.09 -18.92
C LEU A 65 -9.53 -4.72 -19.61
N VAL A 66 -9.20 -4.63 -20.89
CA VAL A 66 -9.31 -3.38 -21.67
C VAL A 66 -10.77 -2.94 -21.79
N LEU A 67 -11.69 -3.88 -21.98
CA LEU A 67 -13.13 -3.59 -22.10
C LEU A 67 -13.76 -3.06 -20.81
N LYS A 68 -13.15 -3.29 -19.63
CA LYS A 68 -13.62 -2.72 -18.37
C LYS A 68 -13.40 -1.20 -18.25
N GLY A 69 -12.58 -0.62 -19.13
CA GLY A 69 -12.30 0.80 -19.17
C GLY A 69 -11.20 1.25 -18.21
N GLU A 70 -10.71 2.47 -18.43
CA GLU A 70 -9.55 3.03 -17.70
C GLU A 70 -9.84 3.27 -16.22
N ASP A 71 -11.02 3.79 -15.87
CA ASP A 71 -11.40 4.12 -14.50
C ASP A 71 -11.34 2.88 -13.58
N TRP A 72 -11.82 1.76 -14.09
CA TRP A 72 -11.78 0.49 -13.37
C TRP A 72 -10.34 0.05 -13.12
N ILE A 73 -9.49 0.13 -14.14
CA ILE A 73 -8.06 -0.24 -14.02
C ILE A 73 -7.35 0.66 -13.01
N ILE A 74 -7.54 1.98 -13.10
CA ILE A 74 -6.92 2.94 -12.18
C ILE A 74 -7.38 2.69 -10.74
N SER A 75 -8.66 2.39 -10.53
CA SER A 75 -9.22 2.05 -9.21
C SER A 75 -8.58 0.79 -8.61
N GLU A 76 -8.44 -0.28 -9.39
CA GLU A 76 -7.75 -1.51 -8.96
C GLU A 76 -6.28 -1.24 -8.61
N MET A 77 -5.60 -0.42 -9.42
CA MET A 77 -4.21 -0.05 -9.14
C MET A 77 -4.04 0.76 -7.86
N LYS A 78 -4.98 1.66 -7.55
CA LYS A 78 -5.02 2.39 -6.27
C LYS A 78 -5.27 1.43 -5.12
N THR A 79 -6.21 0.51 -5.27
CA THR A 79 -6.60 -0.49 -4.26
C THR A 79 -5.47 -1.47 -3.94
N SER A 80 -4.69 -1.86 -4.95
CA SER A 80 -3.51 -2.74 -4.78
C SER A 80 -2.41 -2.13 -3.90
N GLY A 81 -2.42 -0.80 -3.68
CA GLY A 81 -1.37 -0.11 -2.95
C GLY A 81 -0.01 -0.09 -3.68
N MET A 82 0.00 -0.33 -5.01
CA MET A 82 1.25 -0.35 -5.76
C MET A 82 1.94 1.02 -5.78
N ARG A 83 3.25 1.00 -5.55
CA ARG A 83 4.14 2.18 -5.56
C ARG A 83 5.22 2.04 -6.63
N GLY A 84 5.69 3.15 -7.17
CA GLY A 84 6.69 3.18 -8.22
C GLY A 84 7.97 2.44 -7.83
N ARG A 85 8.43 1.55 -8.72
CA ARG A 85 9.62 0.71 -8.53
C ARG A 85 10.93 1.33 -9.03
N GLY A 86 10.90 2.57 -9.53
CA GLY A 86 12.06 3.32 -10.01
C GLY A 86 12.82 4.13 -8.94
N GLY A 87 12.60 3.86 -7.66
CA GLY A 87 13.29 4.53 -6.54
C GLY A 87 12.51 5.63 -5.83
N ALA A 88 11.67 6.40 -6.54
CA ALA A 88 10.87 7.48 -5.93
C ALA A 88 9.71 6.99 -5.04
N GLY A 89 9.22 5.77 -5.25
CA GLY A 89 8.13 5.19 -4.45
C GLY A 89 6.79 5.94 -4.55
N PHE A 90 6.55 6.73 -5.59
CA PHE A 90 5.27 7.44 -5.76
C PHE A 90 4.11 6.45 -5.98
N PRO A 91 2.92 6.62 -5.37
CA PRO A 91 1.78 5.73 -5.59
C PRO A 91 1.40 5.64 -7.08
N SER A 92 1.50 4.44 -7.67
CA SER A 92 1.38 4.28 -9.13
C SER A 92 -0.02 4.57 -9.63
N GLY A 93 -1.05 4.09 -8.93
CA GLY A 93 -2.44 4.35 -9.31
C GLY A 93 -2.86 5.82 -9.16
N LEU A 94 -2.16 6.65 -8.37
CA LEU A 94 -2.42 8.09 -8.30
C LEU A 94 -1.71 8.86 -9.41
N LYS A 95 -0.60 8.31 -9.94
CA LYS A 95 0.14 8.92 -11.04
C LYS A 95 -0.54 8.70 -12.39
N TRP A 96 -1.18 7.55 -12.54
CA TRP A 96 -1.96 7.17 -13.71
C TRP A 96 -3.32 7.88 -13.65
#